data_AF-A0A7S7TV35-F1
#
_entry.id   AF-A0A7S7TV35-F1
#
_cell.length_a   1.000
_cell.length_b   1.000
_cell.length_c   1.000
_cell.angle_alpha   90.00
_cell.angle_beta   90.00
_cell.angle_gamma   90.00
#
_symmetry.space_group_name_H-M   'P 1'
#
loop_
_entity.id
_entity.type
_entity.pdbx_description
1 polymer ?
#
loop_
_entity_poly.entity_id
_entity_poly.type
_entity_poly.pdbx_seq_one_letter_code
_entity_poly.pdbx_strand_id
1 'polypeptide(L)' 'MLRAVRPTPTCTRFKTSIEMPCMKCGTQMRLASIEPRDQVYDLLTYQCAPCNSGESFLNAR' A
#
# COMPACT_ATOMS: atom_id res chain seq x y z
N MET A 1 40.40 -10.69 -3.62
CA MET A 1 39.52 -10.28 -2.51
C MET A 1 38.21 -9.76 -3.11
N LEU A 2 37.15 -10.58 -3.09
CA LEU A 2 35.86 -10.24 -3.69
C LEU A 2 35.14 -9.23 -2.79
N ARG A 3 34.98 -8.00 -3.27
CA ARG A 3 34.20 -6.96 -2.58
C ARG A 3 32.72 -7.36 -2.65
N ALA A 4 32.18 -7.85 -1.53
CA ALA A 4 30.76 -8.08 -1.37
C ALA A 4 30.01 -6.76 -1.59
N VAL A 5 29.20 -6.69 -2.65
CA VAL A 5 28.31 -5.57 -2.93
C VAL A 5 27.26 -5.57 -1.83
N ARG A 6 27.36 -4.62 -0.88
CA ARG A 6 26.32 -4.41 0.12
C ARG A 6 25.05 -3.98 -0.61
N PRO A 7 23.90 -4.67 -0.46
CA PRO A 7 22.65 -4.16 -0.99
C PRO A 7 22.35 -2.86 -0.25
N THR A 8 22.40 -1.74 -0.96
CA THR A 8 21.80 -0.50 -0.48
C THR A 8 20.30 -0.77 -0.26
N PRO A 9 19.65 -0.13 0.73
CA PRO A 9 18.21 -0.26 0.88
C PRO A 9 17.59 0.34 -0.38
N THR A 10 17.28 -0.53 -1.34
CA THR A 10 16.55 -0.17 -2.54
C THR A 10 15.26 0.43 -2.03
N CYS A 11 15.13 1.74 -2.14
CA CYS A 11 13.85 2.41 -2.01
C CYS A 11 13.05 1.92 -3.22
N THR A 12 12.48 0.72 -3.09
CA THR A 12 11.59 0.13 -4.06
C THR A 12 10.45 1.11 -4.11
N ARG A 13 10.47 1.97 -5.14
CA ARG A 13 9.42 2.93 -5.43
C ARG A 13 8.14 2.11 -5.48
N PHE A 14 7.40 2.14 -4.38
CA PHE A 14 6.15 1.42 -4.20
C PHE A 14 5.20 2.05 -5.20
N LYS A 15 5.20 1.54 -6.43
CA LYS A 15 4.28 1.99 -7.46
C LYS A 15 2.92 1.58 -6.93
N THR A 16 2.06 2.58 -6.80
CA THR A 16 0.75 2.49 -6.17
C THR A 16 -0.25 1.62 -6.95
N SER A 17 0.20 0.68 -7.78
CA SER A 17 -0.57 -0.51 -8.15
C SER A 17 -0.53 -1.47 -6.95
N ILE A 18 -0.98 -0.99 -5.79
CA ILE A 18 -0.95 -1.73 -4.54
C ILE A 18 -2.15 -2.66 -4.55
N GLU A 19 -1.90 -3.87 -5.01
CA GLU A 19 -2.71 -5.03 -4.69
C GLU A 19 -2.48 -5.33 -3.20
N MET A 20 -3.11 -4.57 -2.31
CA MET A 20 -2.87 -4.67 -0.86
C MET A 20 -3.52 -5.93 -0.32
N PRO A 21 -2.77 -6.91 0.21
CA PRO A 21 -3.37 -8.09 0.82
C PRO A 21 -3.95 -7.71 2.19
N CYS A 22 -5.15 -8.22 2.50
CA CYS A 22 -5.77 -8.07 3.81
C CYS A 22 -4.89 -8.74 4.87
N MET A 23 -4.57 -8.02 5.94
CA MET A 23 -3.73 -8.57 7.02
C MET A 23 -4.35 -9.78 7.73
N LYS A 24 -5.67 -9.97 7.63
CA LYS A 24 -6.38 -11.10 8.27
C LYS A 24 -6.39 -12.38 7.42
N CYS A 25 -6.58 -12.26 6.11
CA CYS A 25 -6.82 -13.42 5.24
C CYS A 25 -5.86 -13.52 4.05
N GLY A 26 -4.98 -12.53 3.86
CA GLY A 26 -4.06 -12.45 2.72
C GLY A 26 -4.74 -12.19 1.37
N THR A 27 -6.08 -12.15 1.31
CA THR A 27 -6.81 -11.87 0.08
C THR A 27 -6.60 -10.43 -0.35
N GLN A 28 -6.46 -10.21 -1.65
CA GLN A 28 -6.32 -8.88 -2.23
C GLN A 28 -7.53 -7.99 -1.88
N MET A 29 -7.26 -6.88 -1.21
CA MET A 29 -8.24 -5.86 -0.92
C MET A 29 -8.51 -5.00 -2.14
N ARG A 30 -9.73 -4.49 -2.24
CA ARG A 30 -10.14 -3.58 -3.30
C ARG A 30 -10.24 -2.18 -2.76
N LEU A 31 -9.83 -1.20 -3.56
CA LEU A 31 -10.02 0.20 -3.22
C LEU A 31 -11.52 0.50 -3.18
N ALA A 32 -12.02 0.90 -2.00
CA ALA A 32 -13.42 1.21 -1.77
C ALA A 32 -13.68 2.71 -1.88
N SER A 33 -12.77 3.54 -1.37
CA SER A 33 -12.88 5.00 -1.46
C SER A 33 -11.52 5.71 -1.54
N ILE A 34 -11.55 6.90 -2.11
CA ILE A 34 -10.45 7.87 -2.12
C ILE A 34 -11.01 9.16 -1.54
N GLU A 35 -10.55 9.55 -0.37
CA GLU A 35 -10.93 10.80 0.28
C GLU A 35 -9.78 11.81 0.20
N PRO A 36 -9.95 12.94 -0.51
CA PRO A 36 -8.94 13.99 -0.52
C PRO A 36 -8.91 14.66 0.86
N ARG A 37 -7.83 14.46 1.61
CA ARG A 37 -7.68 15.03 2.96
C ARG A 37 -6.99 16.38 2.93
N ASP A 38 -6.05 16.54 2.00
CA ASP A 38 -5.22 17.73 1.87
C ASP A 38 -4.89 18.00 0.39
N GLN A 39 -4.25 19.12 0.08
CA GLN A 39 -3.80 19.39 -1.30
C GLN A 39 -2.72 18.39 -1.78
N VAL A 40 -2.05 17.74 -0.83
CA VAL A 40 -0.87 16.89 -1.07
C VAL A 40 -1.17 15.41 -0.87
N TYR A 41 -2.20 15.05 -0.10
CA TYR A 41 -2.45 13.67 0.29
C TYR A 41 -3.92 13.24 0.09
N ASP A 42 -4.06 12.07 -0.51
CA ASP A 42 -5.31 11.33 -0.64
C ASP A 42 -5.34 10.18 0.37
N LEU A 43 -6.45 10.01 1.07
CA LEU A 43 -6.71 8.86 1.94
C LEU A 43 -7.39 7.76 1.10
N LEU A 44 -6.68 6.67 0.88
CA LEU A 44 -7.18 5.50 0.17
C LEU A 44 -7.71 4.48 1.19
N THR A 45 -9.00 4.15 1.13
CA THR A 45 -9.58 3.09 1.96
C THR A 45 -9.77 1.83 1.13
N TYR A 46 -9.14 0.75 1.57
CA TYR A 46 -9.22 -0.57 0.98
C TYR A 46 -10.11 -1.47 1.82
N GLN A 47 -11.00 -2.21 1.16
CA GLN A 47 -11.92 -3.12 1.81
C GLN A 47 -11.68 -4.55 1.36
N CYS A 48 -11.69 -5.45 2.34
CA CYS A 48 -11.66 -6.88 2.13
C CYS A 48 -13.08 -7.44 2.23
N ALA A 49 -13.66 -7.88 1.10
CA ALA A 49 -14.99 -8.49 1.06
C ALA A 49 -15.12 -9.73 1.99
N PRO A 50 -14.17 -10.70 2.01
CA PRO A 50 -14.34 -11.89 2.85
C PRO A 50 -14.22 -11.61 4.36
N CYS A 51 -13.43 -10.63 4.79
CA CYS A 51 -13.27 -10.29 6.20
C CYS A 51 -14.17 -9.13 6.66
N ASN A 52 -14.85 -8.47 5.72
CA ASN A 52 -15.52 -7.19 5.91
C ASN A 52 -14.66 -6.18 6.70
N SER A 53 -13.35 -6.18 6.45
CA SER A 53 -12.40 -5.30 7.13
C SER A 53 -11.95 -4.19 6.19
N GLY A 54 -11.86 -2.97 6.72
CA GLY A 54 -11.36 -1.80 6.00
C GLY A 54 -10.01 -1.36 6.57
N GLU A 55 -9.07 -1.04 5.68
CA GLU A 55 -7.76 -0.48 6.02
C GLU A 55 -7.58 0.84 5.24
N SER A 56 -7.03 1.88 5.86
CA SER A 56 -6.88 3.20 5.23
C SER A 56 -5.43 3.65 5.18
N PHE A 57 -5.01 4.16 4.02
CA PHE A 57 -3.62 4.53 3.72
C PHE A 57 -3.55 5.93 3.17
N LEU A 58 -2.56 6.70 3.59
CA LEU A 58 -2.27 8.00 3.00
C LEU A 58 -1.38 7.80 1.78
N ASN A 59 -1.81 8.33 0.64
CA ASN A 59 -1.04 8.39 -0.58
C ASN A 59 -0.75 9.85 -0.91
N ALA A 60 0.52 10.16 -1.20
CA ALA A 60 0.86 11.47 -1.74
C ALA A 60 0.43 11.54 -3.20
N ARG A 61 -0.12 12.70 -3.59
CA ARG A 61 -0.63 12.94 -4.95
C ARG A 61 0.50 13.10 -5.97
#